data_AF-A0A8J6Z3J8-F1
#
_entry.id   AF-A0A8J6Z3J8-F1
#
_cell.length_a   1.000
_cell.length_b   1.000
_cell.length_c   1.000
_cell.angle_alpha   90.00
_cell.angle_beta   90.00
_cell.angle_gamma   90.00
#
_symmetry.space_group_name_H-M   'P 1'
#
loop_
_entity.id
_entity.type
_entity.pdbx_description
1 polymer ?
#
loop_
_entity_poly.entity_id
_entity_poly.type
_entity_poly.pdbx_seq_one_letter_code
_entity_poly.pdbx_strand_id
1 'polypeptide(L)'
;MEFIDQSLSDLFVDLHLSGLWPDGKAISDAEMLFPAEYIMASYAAQKARGPVDLEAFHRAHFRPLEADAPGYHTDPAHGPRDHLEALWPWLMRPADDPSIRSTRVPMPFPYVVVGGRFQEAYYWDSYFTQLGLLRSGRLQAARDMLDNFAHAIGRFGFVPNGFRSYYLTRSQPPFFWAMVQDYAAASGEEAAVLAHYLPALEAEHAFFASPPRHHLGLARYWDASDGPRIEMYATDLEWHDHAAARPGFYRDLRAACESGWDFSSRWLADPSDLGTIRTTDIWPVDLNALLLGHETLLARAAALHAPERAEGYAAAAQARAAAIRDRFWNAQTGFFHDRLIGADALTPVVSAAGLFPLWTGAASPEQAASAAAVAEARLLAPDGLLSTDLRSGQQWDSPNGWAPLQWVAVQGLRRYGHHALAGEIRRRWLATCEAVFRETGKFVEKYNVLDRNQPGGGGEYALQDGFGWTNGVYLDLLQD
;
A
#
# COMPACT_ATOMS: atom_id res chain seq x y z
N MET A 1 12.80 -9.46 16.73
CA MET A 1 11.92 -8.32 16.43
C MET A 1 11.64 -7.56 17.72
N GLU A 2 11.91 -6.27 17.70
CA GLU A 2 11.81 -5.34 18.84
C GLU A 2 10.63 -4.36 18.65
N PHE A 3 9.99 -3.94 19.74
CA PHE A 3 8.99 -2.85 19.77
C PHE A 3 9.64 -1.63 20.41
N ILE A 4 10.39 -0.87 19.61
CA ILE A 4 11.34 0.14 20.10
C ILE A 4 10.70 1.30 20.86
N ASP A 5 9.45 1.63 20.55
CA ASP A 5 8.65 2.63 21.27
C ASP A 5 8.41 2.20 22.72
N GLN A 6 8.25 0.90 22.93
CA GLN A 6 8.04 0.30 24.25
C GLN A 6 9.36 0.01 24.95
N SER A 7 10.34 -0.55 24.23
CA SER A 7 11.59 -1.04 24.81
C SER A 7 12.60 0.09 25.08
N LEU A 8 12.58 1.17 24.29
CA LEU A 8 13.44 2.34 24.49
C LEU A 8 12.72 3.52 25.19
N SER A 9 11.39 3.52 25.27
CA SER A 9 10.60 4.45 26.10
C SER A 9 11.09 5.91 26.02
N ASP A 10 11.61 6.49 27.10
CA ASP A 10 12.12 7.87 27.13
C ASP A 10 13.21 8.15 26.07
N LEU A 11 14.11 7.20 25.81
CA LEU A 11 15.14 7.37 24.78
C LEU A 11 14.52 7.46 23.40
N PHE A 12 13.47 6.69 23.11
CA PHE A 12 12.76 6.77 21.83
C PHE A 12 12.19 8.17 21.60
N VAL A 13 11.55 8.74 22.63
CA VAL A 13 10.99 10.09 22.60
C VAL A 13 12.10 11.13 22.42
N ASP A 14 13.14 11.05 23.24
CA ASP A 14 14.25 12.01 23.24
C ASP A 14 15.00 12.00 21.88
N LEU A 15 15.15 10.83 21.23
CA LEU A 15 15.73 10.73 19.90
C LEU A 15 14.85 11.42 18.84
N HIS A 16 13.56 11.12 18.80
CA HIS A 16 12.65 11.68 17.79
C HIS A 16 12.44 13.19 17.94
N LEU A 17 12.40 13.70 19.18
CA LEU A 17 12.21 15.12 19.45
C LEU A 17 13.52 15.95 19.40
N SER A 18 14.66 15.30 19.21
CA SER A 18 15.97 15.99 19.18
C SER A 18 16.17 16.90 17.97
N GLY A 19 15.47 16.64 16.86
CA GLY A 19 15.71 17.31 15.57
C GLY A 19 17.03 16.94 14.90
N LEU A 20 17.77 15.94 15.41
CA LEU A 20 19.07 15.53 14.87
C LEU A 20 18.96 14.66 13.62
N TRP A 21 17.83 13.98 13.42
CA TRP A 21 17.56 13.16 12.23
C TRP A 21 16.52 13.86 11.36
N PRO A 22 16.78 14.04 10.05
CA PRO A 22 15.83 14.65 9.13
C PRO A 22 14.63 13.74 8.82
N ASP A 23 14.77 12.42 9.03
CA ASP A 23 13.70 11.42 8.86
C ASP A 23 13.65 10.53 10.11
N GLY A 24 12.53 10.56 10.83
CA GLY A 24 12.31 9.75 12.04
C GLY A 24 12.35 8.25 11.78
N LYS A 25 12.09 7.81 10.54
CA LYS A 25 12.22 6.41 10.15
C LYS A 25 13.66 5.89 10.31
N ALA A 26 14.67 6.76 10.17
CA ALA A 26 16.07 6.38 10.39
C ALA A 26 16.33 5.93 11.84
N ILE A 27 15.66 6.56 12.80
CA ILE A 27 15.70 6.16 14.22
C ILE A 27 14.94 4.85 14.38
N SER A 28 13.74 4.78 13.78
CA SER A 28 12.84 3.64 13.95
C SER A 28 13.33 2.34 13.30
N ASP A 29 14.19 2.45 12.30
CA ASP A 29 14.72 1.31 11.55
C ASP A 29 16.08 0.82 12.02
N ALA A 30 16.75 1.58 12.89
CA ALA A 30 18.09 1.26 13.36
C ALA A 30 18.14 -0.09 14.09
N GLU A 31 19.23 -0.82 13.87
CA GLU A 31 19.50 -2.06 14.59
C GLU A 31 20.12 -1.74 15.94
N MET A 32 19.65 -2.41 16.98
CA MET A 32 20.22 -2.31 18.32
C MET A 32 21.45 -3.21 18.42
N LEU A 33 22.59 -2.64 18.79
CA LEU A 33 23.84 -3.37 19.00
C LEU A 33 23.85 -4.17 20.31
N PHE A 34 22.98 -3.79 21.25
CA PHE A 34 22.85 -4.39 22.58
C PHE A 34 21.37 -4.61 22.94
N PRO A 35 21.05 -5.48 23.92
CA PRO A 35 19.69 -5.60 24.44
C PRO A 35 19.12 -4.27 24.96
N ALA A 36 17.80 -4.08 24.85
CA ALA A 36 17.15 -2.83 25.23
C ALA A 36 17.44 -2.41 26.67
N GLU A 37 17.47 -3.38 27.58
CA GLU A 37 17.72 -3.17 29.01
C GLU A 37 19.11 -2.58 29.25
N TYR A 38 20.11 -3.03 28.47
CA TYR A 38 21.46 -2.50 28.54
C TYR A 38 21.53 -1.06 27.99
N ILE A 39 20.91 -0.83 26.83
CA ILE A 39 20.86 0.50 26.22
C ILE A 39 20.19 1.49 27.17
N MET A 40 19.05 1.14 27.76
CA MET A 40 18.32 2.00 28.68
C MET A 40 19.07 2.23 29.99
N ALA A 41 19.77 1.22 30.53
CA ALA A 41 20.64 1.41 31.69
C ALA A 41 21.81 2.37 31.40
N SER A 42 22.44 2.23 30.23
CA SER A 42 23.50 3.13 29.75
C SER A 42 22.97 4.56 29.59
N TYR A 43 21.80 4.71 28.98
CA TYR A 43 21.14 5.99 28.78
C TYR A 43 20.82 6.69 30.11
N ALA A 44 20.19 5.99 31.04
CA ALA A 44 19.87 6.51 32.37
C ALA A 44 21.14 6.91 33.15
N ALA A 45 22.22 6.13 33.05
CA ALA A 45 23.49 6.44 33.71
C ALA A 45 24.15 7.70 33.13
N GLN A 46 24.02 7.96 31.83
CA GLN A 46 24.51 9.19 31.21
C GLN A 46 23.62 10.39 31.57
N LYS A 47 22.28 10.23 31.50
CA LYS A 47 21.30 11.26 31.86
C LYS A 47 21.44 11.72 33.31
N ALA A 48 21.82 10.81 34.22
CA ALA A 48 22.11 11.13 35.62
C ALA A 48 23.38 11.99 35.82
N ARG A 49 24.29 12.05 34.84
CA ARG A 49 25.52 12.85 34.89
C ARG A 49 25.38 14.21 34.19
N GLY A 50 24.29 14.44 33.47
CA GLY A 50 24.02 15.66 32.72
C GLY A 50 23.31 15.38 31.39
N PRO A 51 23.19 16.41 30.51
CA PRO A 51 22.65 16.23 29.17
C PRO A 51 23.40 15.14 28.39
N VAL A 52 22.64 14.27 27.70
CA VAL A 52 23.20 13.21 26.88
C VAL A 52 23.44 13.73 25.46
N ASP A 53 24.64 13.53 24.92
CA ASP A 53 24.90 13.69 23.49
C ASP A 53 24.21 12.53 22.76
N LEU A 54 23.00 12.78 22.26
CA LEU A 54 22.16 11.76 21.63
C LEU A 54 22.76 11.22 20.34
N GLU A 55 23.53 12.01 19.59
CA GLU A 55 24.17 11.54 18.36
C GLU A 55 25.31 10.56 18.68
N ALA A 56 26.17 10.93 19.63
CA ALA A 56 27.23 10.04 20.11
C ALA A 56 26.66 8.79 20.79
N PHE A 57 25.60 8.94 21.58
CA PHE A 57 24.91 7.83 22.22
C PHE A 57 24.33 6.87 21.18
N HIS A 58 23.64 7.40 20.16
CA HIS A 58 23.05 6.60 19.10
C HIS A 58 24.13 5.81 18.35
N ARG A 59 25.21 6.48 17.92
CA ARG A 59 26.34 5.84 17.21
C ARG A 59 27.00 4.71 18.01
N ALA A 60 26.98 4.79 19.34
CA ALA A 60 27.57 3.78 20.22
C ALA A 60 26.66 2.56 20.45
N HIS A 61 25.34 2.68 20.29
CA HIS A 61 24.38 1.63 20.66
C HIS A 61 23.52 1.13 19.50
N PHE A 62 23.53 1.83 18.37
CA PHE A 62 22.70 1.52 17.21
C PHE A 62 23.52 1.52 15.92
N ARG A 63 23.20 0.58 15.04
CA ARG A 63 23.65 0.60 13.65
C ARG A 63 22.52 1.16 12.79
N PRO A 64 22.74 2.30 12.10
CA PRO A 64 21.79 2.77 11.11
C PRO A 64 21.55 1.66 10.09
N LEU A 65 20.33 1.56 9.59
CA LEU A 65 20.11 0.74 8.41
C LEU A 65 20.85 1.41 7.26
N GLU A 66 22.04 0.90 6.92
CA GLU A 66 22.72 1.34 5.71
C GLU A 66 21.79 1.01 4.54
N ALA A 67 21.60 1.97 3.65
CA ALA A 67 21.08 1.65 2.33
C ALA A 67 22.16 0.81 1.63
N ASP A 68 22.24 -0.48 1.92
CA ASP A 68 22.96 -1.44 1.10
C ASP A 68 22.30 -1.36 -0.30
N ALA A 69 22.85 -0.74 -1.34
CA ALA A 69 24.18 -0.18 -1.56
C ALA A 69 24.10 1.12 -2.40
N PRO A 70 25.13 1.98 -2.39
CA PRO A 70 25.42 2.81 -3.56
C PRO A 70 25.88 1.86 -4.68
N GLY A 71 25.12 1.71 -5.78
CA GLY A 71 25.65 0.86 -6.85
C GLY A 71 24.86 0.73 -8.14
N TYR A 72 23.53 0.71 -8.12
CA TYR A 72 22.82 0.58 -9.38
C TYR A 72 22.76 1.92 -10.12
N HIS A 73 23.66 2.07 -11.08
CA HIS A 73 23.63 3.12 -12.08
C HIS A 73 23.02 2.55 -13.35
N THR A 74 21.96 3.21 -13.83
CA THR A 74 21.38 2.87 -15.13
C THR A 74 22.43 3.00 -16.21
N ASP A 75 22.64 1.91 -16.96
CA ASP A 75 23.43 1.96 -18.18
C ASP A 75 22.73 2.92 -19.16
N PRO A 76 23.39 4.00 -19.61
CA PRO A 76 22.81 4.94 -20.57
C PRO A 76 22.40 4.29 -21.90
N ALA A 77 22.90 3.09 -22.22
CA ALA A 77 22.51 2.32 -23.39
C ALA A 77 21.24 1.48 -23.18
N HIS A 78 20.81 1.25 -21.93
CA HIS A 78 19.61 0.46 -21.66
C HIS A 78 18.33 1.23 -21.99
N GLY A 79 17.46 0.59 -22.77
CA GLY A 79 16.06 0.98 -22.82
C GLY A 79 15.35 0.67 -21.50
N PRO A 80 14.12 1.18 -21.29
CA PRO A 80 13.37 0.96 -20.05
C PRO A 80 13.26 -0.52 -19.65
N ARG A 81 13.01 -1.42 -20.61
CA ARG A 81 12.89 -2.86 -20.35
C ARG A 81 14.21 -3.48 -19.85
N ASP A 82 15.32 -3.18 -20.53
CA ASP A 82 16.63 -3.73 -20.17
C ASP A 82 17.08 -3.22 -18.80
N HIS A 83 16.78 -1.95 -18.50
CA HIS A 83 16.98 -1.38 -17.17
C HIS A 83 16.21 -2.13 -16.09
N LEU A 84 14.92 -2.44 -16.30
CA LEU A 84 14.12 -3.14 -15.30
C LEU A 84 14.57 -4.59 -15.09
N GLU A 85 14.98 -5.29 -16.16
CA GLU A 85 15.56 -6.64 -16.05
C GLU A 85 16.84 -6.64 -15.20
N ALA A 86 17.70 -5.64 -15.38
CA ALA A 86 18.94 -5.46 -14.63
C ALA A 86 18.72 -4.95 -13.19
N LEU A 87 17.60 -4.28 -12.92
CA LEU A 87 17.26 -3.73 -11.61
C LEU A 87 16.74 -4.80 -10.63
N TRP A 88 16.07 -5.86 -11.10
CA TRP A 88 15.47 -6.86 -10.21
C TRP A 88 16.42 -7.45 -9.14
N PRO A 89 17.65 -7.88 -9.47
CA PRO A 89 18.61 -8.37 -8.47
C PRO A 89 18.92 -7.36 -7.36
N TRP A 90 18.84 -6.06 -7.64
CA TRP A 90 19.12 -4.99 -6.67
C TRP A 90 17.93 -4.69 -5.76
N LEU A 91 16.72 -4.98 -6.21
CA LEU A 91 15.51 -4.87 -5.40
C LEU A 91 15.23 -6.13 -4.59
N MET A 92 15.88 -7.25 -4.89
CA MET A 92 15.76 -8.47 -4.09
C MET A 92 16.59 -8.37 -2.81
N ARG A 93 16.04 -8.89 -1.73
CA ARG A 93 16.71 -9.13 -0.45
C ARG A 93 16.67 -10.63 -0.14
N PRO A 94 17.72 -11.19 0.49
CA PRO A 94 17.67 -12.54 1.00
C PRO A 94 16.64 -12.65 2.14
N ALA A 95 16.36 -13.87 2.58
CA ALA A 95 15.62 -14.10 3.83
C ALA A 95 16.32 -13.38 5.00
N ASP A 96 15.53 -12.85 5.93
CA ASP A 96 16.05 -12.06 7.04
C ASP A 96 16.67 -12.96 8.13
N ASP A 97 17.72 -12.47 8.78
CA ASP A 97 18.28 -13.09 9.98
C ASP A 97 17.44 -12.73 11.22
N PRO A 98 16.74 -13.69 11.85
CA PRO A 98 15.89 -13.42 13.01
C PRO A 98 16.68 -13.03 14.28
N SER A 99 18.01 -13.18 14.28
CA SER A 99 18.87 -12.79 15.41
C SER A 99 19.14 -11.28 15.47
N ILE A 100 18.90 -10.55 14.36
CA ILE A 100 19.05 -9.09 14.31
C ILE A 100 17.99 -8.44 15.22
N ARG A 101 18.46 -7.57 16.12
CA ARG A 101 17.62 -6.79 17.03
C ARG A 101 17.19 -5.50 16.36
N SER A 102 16.10 -5.54 15.62
CA SER A 102 15.51 -4.35 15.02
C SER A 102 13.99 -4.47 15.01
N THR A 103 13.35 -3.41 14.52
CA THR A 103 11.92 -3.40 14.24
C THR A 103 11.52 -4.35 13.10
N ARG A 104 12.47 -4.90 12.32
CA ARG A 104 12.13 -5.78 11.19
C ARG A 104 11.39 -7.04 11.64
N VAL A 105 10.31 -7.36 10.93
CA VAL A 105 9.62 -8.64 11.00
C VAL A 105 10.37 -9.59 10.06
N PRO A 106 11.07 -10.63 10.57
CA PRO A 106 11.90 -11.47 9.71
C PRO A 106 11.06 -12.27 8.71
N MET A 107 11.40 -12.18 7.42
CA MET A 107 10.82 -12.99 6.36
C MET A 107 11.65 -14.25 6.10
N PRO A 108 11.03 -15.46 6.07
CA PRO A 108 11.75 -16.72 5.90
C PRO A 108 12.28 -16.99 4.48
N PHE A 109 11.77 -16.29 3.47
CA PHE A 109 12.18 -16.44 2.07
C PHE A 109 12.67 -15.11 1.49
N PRO A 110 13.43 -15.12 0.37
CA PRO A 110 13.77 -13.90 -0.36
C PRO A 110 12.55 -13.06 -0.73
N TYR A 111 12.71 -11.75 -0.80
CA TYR A 111 11.62 -10.82 -1.10
C TYR A 111 12.10 -9.62 -1.90
N VAL A 112 11.17 -8.90 -2.52
CA VAL A 112 11.46 -7.66 -3.25
C VAL A 112 11.10 -6.47 -2.37
N VAL A 113 12.01 -5.51 -2.24
CA VAL A 113 11.75 -4.22 -1.60
C VAL A 113 11.29 -3.19 -2.64
N VAL A 114 10.60 -2.16 -2.17
CA VAL A 114 9.97 -1.16 -3.02
C VAL A 114 11.00 -0.21 -3.67
N GLY A 115 12.08 0.11 -2.94
CA GLY A 115 13.15 1.03 -3.37
C GLY A 115 13.25 2.30 -2.49
N GLY A 116 14.39 2.98 -2.54
CA GLY A 116 14.61 4.22 -1.76
C GLY A 116 14.61 4.00 -0.24
N ARG A 117 13.84 4.81 0.51
CA ARG A 117 13.69 4.69 1.98
C ARG A 117 12.99 3.41 2.45
N PHE A 118 12.32 2.71 1.53
CA PHE A 118 11.51 1.54 1.83
C PHE A 118 12.36 0.27 1.68
N GLN A 119 13.04 -0.07 2.76
CA GLN A 119 13.96 -1.22 2.86
C GLN A 119 13.28 -2.47 3.47
N GLU A 120 11.95 -2.52 3.41
CA GLU A 120 11.14 -3.67 3.79
C GLU A 120 10.10 -3.92 2.67
N ALA A 121 9.55 -5.13 2.61
CA ALA A 121 8.40 -5.38 1.75
C ALA A 121 7.18 -4.63 2.28
N TYR A 122 6.42 -4.03 1.36
CA TYR A 122 5.09 -3.46 1.60
C TYR A 122 4.04 -4.34 0.92
N TYR A 123 2.86 -4.45 1.52
CA TYR A 123 1.89 -5.46 1.13
C TYR A 123 1.32 -5.22 -0.27
N TRP A 124 0.58 -4.13 -0.52
CA TRP A 124 -0.10 -3.98 -1.81
C TRP A 124 0.88 -3.63 -2.96
N ASP A 125 1.99 -2.94 -2.68
CA ASP A 125 3.08 -2.67 -3.63
C ASP A 125 3.63 -3.96 -4.24
N SER A 126 3.69 -5.00 -3.40
CA SER A 126 4.21 -6.30 -3.78
C SER A 126 3.34 -6.99 -4.83
N TYR A 127 2.04 -6.70 -4.91
CA TYR A 127 1.18 -7.25 -5.96
C TYR A 127 1.58 -6.67 -7.32
N PHE A 128 1.69 -5.35 -7.38
CA PHE A 128 2.07 -4.67 -8.60
C PHE A 128 3.50 -4.99 -9.01
N THR A 129 4.39 -5.20 -8.05
CA THR A 129 5.75 -5.70 -8.28
C THR A 129 5.73 -7.11 -8.84
N GLN A 130 4.88 -7.99 -8.29
CA GLN A 130 4.70 -9.37 -8.76
C GLN A 130 4.29 -9.42 -10.23
N LEU A 131 3.42 -8.51 -10.71
CA LEU A 131 3.07 -8.42 -12.14
C LEU A 131 4.34 -8.36 -13.02
N GLY A 132 5.29 -7.51 -12.64
CA GLY A 132 6.59 -7.39 -13.31
C GLY A 132 7.42 -8.67 -13.24
N LEU A 133 7.50 -9.30 -12.06
CA LEU A 133 8.23 -10.55 -11.87
C LEU A 133 7.68 -11.66 -12.78
N LEU A 134 6.36 -11.82 -12.83
CA LEU A 134 5.69 -12.81 -13.68
C LEU A 134 5.97 -12.55 -15.16
N ARG A 135 5.87 -11.29 -15.61
CA ARG A 135 6.20 -10.88 -17.00
C ARG A 135 7.67 -11.04 -17.37
N SER A 136 8.53 -11.08 -16.36
CA SER A 136 9.97 -11.29 -16.51
C SER A 136 10.38 -12.75 -16.23
N GLY A 137 9.41 -13.69 -16.17
CA GLY A 137 9.66 -15.12 -15.97
C GLY A 137 10.19 -15.52 -14.59
N ARG A 138 10.13 -14.63 -13.60
CA ARG A 138 10.68 -14.84 -12.24
C ARG A 138 9.67 -15.50 -11.32
N LEU A 139 9.15 -16.67 -11.73
CA LEU A 139 8.13 -17.41 -10.99
C LEU A 139 8.55 -17.75 -9.55
N GLN A 140 9.81 -18.15 -9.33
CA GLN A 140 10.29 -18.47 -7.99
C GLN A 140 10.25 -17.26 -7.04
N ALA A 141 10.64 -16.08 -7.51
CA ALA A 141 10.60 -14.87 -6.68
C ALA A 141 9.16 -14.48 -6.31
N ALA A 142 8.21 -14.65 -7.24
CA ALA A 142 6.79 -14.46 -6.95
C ALA A 142 6.27 -15.46 -5.90
N ARG A 143 6.69 -16.73 -5.99
CA ARG A 143 6.37 -17.76 -5.00
C ARG A 143 6.94 -17.43 -3.61
N ASP A 144 8.22 -17.04 -3.54
CA ASP A 144 8.89 -16.70 -2.28
C ASP A 144 8.15 -15.54 -1.57
N MET A 145 7.70 -14.54 -2.32
CA MET A 145 6.86 -13.45 -1.80
C MET A 145 5.51 -13.95 -1.26
N LEU A 146 4.81 -14.82 -2.01
CA LEU A 146 3.56 -15.44 -1.56
C LEU A 146 3.75 -16.26 -0.29
N ASP A 147 4.83 -17.03 -0.20
CA ASP A 147 5.15 -17.86 0.97
C ASP A 147 5.47 -16.99 2.20
N ASN A 148 6.15 -15.84 2.00
CA ASN A 148 6.35 -14.83 3.04
C ASN A 148 5.02 -14.23 3.54
N PHE A 149 4.10 -13.87 2.64
CA PHE A 149 2.78 -13.35 3.03
C PHE A 149 1.92 -14.41 3.73
N ALA A 150 1.91 -15.65 3.23
CA ALA A 150 1.24 -16.76 3.89
C ALA A 150 1.81 -17.02 5.30
N HIS A 151 3.13 -16.93 5.46
CA HIS A 151 3.79 -17.02 6.77
C HIS A 151 3.35 -15.88 7.70
N ALA A 152 3.31 -14.64 7.21
CA ALA A 152 2.85 -13.49 7.99
C ALA A 152 1.39 -13.64 8.43
N ILE A 153 0.50 -14.06 7.52
CA ILE A 153 -0.90 -14.34 7.82
C ILE A 153 -1.02 -15.46 8.86
N GLY A 154 -0.26 -16.55 8.71
CA GLY A 154 -0.25 -17.64 9.69
C GLY A 154 0.21 -17.21 11.09
N ARG A 155 1.07 -16.19 11.19
CA ARG A 155 1.63 -15.68 12.45
C ARG A 155 0.78 -14.58 13.09
N PHE A 156 0.22 -13.68 12.29
CA PHE A 156 -0.42 -12.44 12.76
C PHE A 156 -1.92 -12.38 12.43
N GLY A 157 -2.41 -13.27 11.56
CA GLY A 157 -3.78 -13.27 11.04
C GLY A 157 -3.98 -12.39 9.81
N PHE A 158 -2.97 -11.62 9.39
CA PHE A 158 -3.01 -10.68 8.27
C PHE A 158 -1.60 -10.38 7.76
N VAL A 159 -1.50 -9.76 6.58
CA VAL A 159 -0.24 -9.16 6.11
C VAL A 159 -0.14 -7.73 6.66
N PRO A 160 0.91 -7.37 7.43
CA PRO A 160 1.08 -6.00 7.92
C PRO A 160 1.39 -5.02 6.78
N ASN A 161 1.15 -3.72 7.00
CA ASN A 161 1.42 -2.65 6.02
C ASN A 161 2.81 -2.82 5.36
N GLY A 162 3.83 -2.92 6.20
CA GLY A 162 5.15 -3.41 5.83
C GLY A 162 5.72 -4.31 6.93
N PHE A 163 6.86 -4.95 6.68
CA PHE A 163 7.44 -5.93 7.59
C PHE A 163 8.27 -5.29 8.72
N ARG A 164 7.59 -4.46 9.52
CA ARG A 164 8.13 -3.79 10.72
C ARG A 164 7.15 -3.94 11.89
N SER A 165 7.67 -4.01 13.11
CA SER A 165 6.89 -4.20 14.33
C SER A 165 5.86 -3.08 14.54
N TYR A 166 6.21 -1.84 14.21
CA TYR A 166 5.30 -0.70 14.28
C TYR A 166 4.15 -0.75 13.27
N TYR A 167 4.22 -1.61 12.26
CA TYR A 167 3.15 -1.89 11.31
C TYR A 167 2.25 -3.07 11.73
N LEU A 168 2.55 -3.81 12.79
CA LEU A 168 1.71 -4.92 13.28
C LEU A 168 0.36 -4.48 13.89
N THR A 169 0.03 -3.20 13.76
CA THR A 169 -1.25 -2.63 14.18
C THR A 169 -2.21 -2.42 12.99
N ARG A 170 -1.71 -2.50 11.75
CA ARG A 170 -2.51 -2.29 10.53
C ARG A 170 -2.01 -3.15 9.36
N SER A 171 -2.91 -3.43 8.43
CA SER A 171 -2.59 -4.10 7.16
C SER A 171 -2.34 -3.06 6.05
N GLN A 172 -2.68 -3.41 4.83
CA GLN A 172 -2.77 -2.57 3.63
C GLN A 172 -3.91 -3.10 2.75
N PRO A 173 -4.23 -2.51 1.58
CA PRO A 173 -5.28 -3.04 0.71
C PRO A 173 -5.06 -4.55 0.39
N PRO A 174 -6.07 -5.42 0.58
CA PRO A 174 -5.87 -6.87 0.52
C PRO A 174 -5.75 -7.40 -0.91
N PHE A 175 -4.51 -7.54 -1.38
CA PHE A 175 -4.16 -8.05 -2.71
C PHE A 175 -3.60 -9.48 -2.71
N PHE A 176 -3.45 -10.15 -1.56
CA PHE A 176 -2.91 -11.52 -1.50
C PHE A 176 -3.72 -12.49 -2.35
N TRP A 177 -5.06 -12.37 -2.39
CA TRP A 177 -5.89 -13.16 -3.29
C TRP A 177 -5.52 -12.96 -4.77
N ALA A 178 -5.28 -11.72 -5.19
CA ALA A 178 -4.93 -11.41 -6.58
C ALA A 178 -3.52 -11.93 -6.90
N MET A 179 -2.58 -11.82 -5.95
CA MET A 179 -1.25 -12.41 -6.07
C MET A 179 -1.34 -13.93 -6.29
N VAL A 180 -2.11 -14.63 -5.47
CA VAL A 180 -2.31 -16.09 -5.57
C VAL A 180 -2.96 -16.46 -6.90
N GLN A 181 -3.98 -15.71 -7.32
CA GLN A 181 -4.68 -15.95 -8.59
C GLN A 181 -3.75 -15.82 -9.80
N ASP A 182 -2.97 -14.74 -9.85
CA ASP A 182 -2.10 -14.45 -11.00
C ASP A 182 -0.90 -15.41 -11.03
N TYR A 183 -0.36 -15.79 -9.87
CA TYR A 183 0.67 -16.83 -9.78
C TYR A 183 0.14 -18.21 -10.19
N ALA A 184 -1.07 -18.59 -9.76
CA ALA A 184 -1.73 -19.84 -10.17
C ALA A 184 -1.90 -19.93 -11.69
N ALA A 185 -2.30 -18.83 -12.32
CA ALA A 185 -2.43 -18.74 -13.78
C ALA A 185 -1.06 -18.85 -14.48
N ALA A 186 -0.04 -18.17 -13.95
CA ALA A 186 1.30 -18.15 -14.54
C ALA A 186 2.07 -19.49 -14.35
N SER A 187 1.84 -20.21 -13.25
CA SER A 187 2.46 -21.51 -12.99
C SER A 187 1.81 -22.65 -13.76
N GLY A 188 0.53 -22.51 -14.13
CA GLY A 188 -0.27 -23.58 -14.72
C GLY A 188 -0.70 -24.67 -13.72
N GLU A 189 -0.48 -24.45 -12.42
CA GLU A 189 -0.73 -25.42 -11.34
C GLU A 189 -1.87 -24.99 -10.41
N GLU A 190 -2.95 -24.45 -10.98
CA GLU A 190 -4.01 -23.78 -10.23
C GLU A 190 -4.52 -24.55 -9.01
N ALA A 191 -4.92 -25.81 -9.17
CA ALA A 191 -5.45 -26.61 -8.06
C ALA A 191 -4.41 -26.79 -6.93
N ALA A 192 -3.13 -26.99 -7.27
CA ALA A 192 -2.09 -27.14 -6.25
C ALA A 192 -1.82 -25.81 -5.52
N VAL A 193 -1.77 -24.70 -6.26
CA VAL A 193 -1.56 -23.36 -5.71
C VAL A 193 -2.72 -22.95 -4.80
N LEU A 194 -3.97 -23.13 -5.25
CA LEU A 194 -5.15 -22.80 -4.45
C LEU A 194 -5.24 -23.67 -3.20
N ALA A 195 -4.96 -24.98 -3.30
CA ALA A 195 -4.89 -25.85 -2.12
C ALA A 195 -3.84 -25.37 -1.11
N HIS A 196 -2.67 -24.95 -1.60
CA HIS A 196 -1.56 -24.52 -0.74
C HIS A 196 -1.87 -23.24 0.03
N TYR A 197 -2.43 -22.22 -0.64
CA TYR A 197 -2.69 -20.91 -0.03
C TYR A 197 -4.08 -20.75 0.58
N LEU A 198 -5.00 -21.70 0.41
CA LEU A 198 -6.36 -21.62 0.94
C LEU A 198 -6.40 -21.23 2.44
N PRO A 199 -5.63 -21.84 3.35
CA PRO A 199 -5.68 -21.46 4.77
C PRO A 199 -5.30 -19.99 5.02
N ALA A 200 -4.34 -19.45 4.27
CA ALA A 200 -3.94 -18.06 4.38
C ALA A 200 -5.00 -17.11 3.80
N LEU A 201 -5.60 -17.45 2.66
CA LEU A 201 -6.72 -16.69 2.08
C LEU A 201 -7.88 -16.58 3.08
N GLU A 202 -8.25 -17.69 3.72
CA GLU A 202 -9.34 -17.70 4.69
C GLU A 202 -9.04 -16.88 5.94
N ALA A 203 -7.81 -16.99 6.48
CA ALA A 203 -7.40 -16.24 7.65
C ALA A 203 -7.39 -14.72 7.39
N GLU A 204 -6.86 -14.29 6.24
CA GLU A 204 -6.84 -12.87 5.90
C GLU A 204 -8.25 -12.34 5.60
N HIS A 205 -9.10 -13.09 4.88
CA HIS A 205 -10.50 -12.70 4.69
C HIS A 205 -11.20 -12.50 6.03
N ALA A 206 -11.01 -13.43 6.98
CA ALA A 206 -11.58 -13.33 8.32
C ALA A 206 -11.12 -12.06 9.05
N PHE A 207 -9.86 -11.63 8.89
CA PHE A 207 -9.34 -10.40 9.49
C PHE A 207 -10.09 -9.14 9.01
N PHE A 208 -10.34 -9.02 7.70
CA PHE A 208 -11.09 -7.88 7.15
C PHE A 208 -12.61 -8.00 7.32
N ALA A 209 -13.13 -9.23 7.37
CA ALA A 209 -14.55 -9.54 7.55
C ALA A 209 -15.00 -9.54 9.02
N SER A 210 -14.10 -9.26 9.97
CA SER A 210 -14.40 -9.18 11.40
C SER A 210 -14.36 -7.75 11.95
N PRO A 211 -15.14 -7.42 13.00
CA PRO A 211 -14.97 -6.16 13.71
C PRO A 211 -13.55 -6.00 14.26
N PRO A 212 -13.00 -4.77 14.32
CA PRO A 212 -13.65 -3.49 14.02
C PRO A 212 -13.60 -3.06 12.53
N ARG A 213 -12.97 -3.86 11.66
CA ARG A 213 -12.84 -3.58 10.22
C ARG A 213 -14.13 -3.81 9.47
N HIS A 214 -14.80 -4.92 9.75
CA HIS A 214 -16.18 -5.11 9.33
C HIS A 214 -17.11 -4.40 10.30
N HIS A 215 -17.71 -3.30 9.84
CA HIS A 215 -18.51 -2.42 10.67
C HIS A 215 -19.81 -2.09 9.96
N LEU A 216 -20.95 -2.36 10.62
CA LEU A 216 -22.29 -2.07 10.11
C LEU A 216 -22.57 -2.62 8.68
N GLY A 217 -22.00 -3.79 8.37
CA GLY A 217 -22.30 -4.57 7.16
C GLY A 217 -21.32 -4.42 5.99
N LEU A 218 -20.30 -3.57 6.12
CA LEU A 218 -19.24 -3.40 5.11
C LEU A 218 -17.88 -3.21 5.79
N ALA A 219 -16.80 -3.33 5.02
CA ALA A 219 -15.45 -3.15 5.53
C ALA A 219 -15.00 -1.68 5.48
N ARG A 220 -14.19 -1.28 6.47
CA ARG A 220 -13.45 -0.02 6.53
C ARG A 220 -11.99 -0.29 6.87
N TYR A 221 -11.12 0.65 6.51
CA TYR A 221 -9.75 0.66 7.01
C TYR A 221 -9.73 1.05 8.50
N TRP A 222 -8.84 0.43 9.25
CA TRP A 222 -8.73 0.57 10.70
C TRP A 222 -7.33 0.17 11.18
N ASP A 223 -6.62 1.03 11.90
CA ASP A 223 -5.41 0.63 12.64
C ASP A 223 -5.80 0.24 14.07
N ALA A 224 -5.15 -0.73 14.71
CA ALA A 224 -5.43 -1.17 16.08
C ALA A 224 -4.94 -0.18 17.17
N SER A 225 -4.01 0.71 16.84
CA SER A 225 -3.48 1.80 17.67
C SER A 225 -4.13 3.15 17.35
N ASP A 226 -4.14 4.05 18.33
CA ASP A 226 -4.65 5.43 18.27
C ASP A 226 -3.65 6.46 18.81
N GLY A 227 -2.35 6.13 18.81
CA GLY A 227 -1.28 7.09 19.13
C GLY A 227 -0.55 7.62 17.88
N PRO A 228 0.44 8.50 18.03
CA PRO A 228 1.35 8.91 16.95
C PRO A 228 2.00 7.70 16.26
N ARG A 229 2.15 7.74 14.93
CA ARG A 229 2.90 6.74 14.14
C ARG A 229 4.35 6.69 14.60
N ILE A 230 4.93 5.49 14.72
CA ILE A 230 6.29 5.32 15.26
C ILE A 230 7.32 5.82 14.24
N GLU A 231 7.09 5.50 12.97
CA GLU A 231 7.92 5.91 11.84
C GLU A 231 7.82 7.41 11.50
N MET A 232 6.81 8.11 12.01
CA MET A 232 6.57 9.56 11.84
C MET A 232 6.32 10.27 13.19
N TYR A 233 6.93 9.78 14.27
CA TYR A 233 6.53 10.13 15.65
C TYR A 233 6.57 11.63 15.94
N ALA A 234 7.67 12.30 15.60
CA ALA A 234 7.80 13.74 15.81
C ALA A 234 6.77 14.55 15.00
N THR A 235 6.56 14.19 13.73
CA THR A 235 5.58 14.82 12.84
C THR A 235 4.16 14.68 13.37
N ASP A 236 3.78 13.47 13.83
CA ASP A 236 2.44 13.23 14.38
C ASP A 236 2.23 13.96 15.73
N LEU A 237 3.29 14.22 16.48
CA LEU A 237 3.22 14.99 17.73
C LEU A 237 2.97 16.49 17.50
N GLU A 238 3.24 17.04 16.31
CA GLU A 238 2.83 18.40 15.95
C GLU A 238 1.29 18.56 16.01
N TRP A 239 0.55 17.46 15.90
CA TRP A 239 -0.90 17.41 15.99
C TRP A 239 -1.42 17.10 17.41
N HIS A 240 -0.58 17.10 18.44
CA HIS A 240 -0.96 16.66 19.79
C HIS A 240 -2.19 17.40 20.33
N ASP A 241 -2.19 18.73 20.27
CA ASP A 241 -3.29 19.56 20.78
C ASP A 241 -4.59 19.33 19.99
N HIS A 242 -4.47 19.14 18.67
CA HIS A 242 -5.61 18.81 17.81
C HIS A 242 -6.18 17.43 18.13
N ALA A 243 -5.31 16.42 18.29
CA ALA A 243 -5.70 15.06 18.65
C ALA A 243 -6.36 15.01 20.04
N ALA A 244 -5.90 15.84 20.99
CA ALA A 244 -6.52 15.99 22.30
C ALA A 244 -7.93 16.60 22.21
N ALA A 245 -8.14 17.55 21.29
CA ALA A 245 -9.46 18.15 21.03
C ALA A 245 -10.39 17.24 20.20
N ARG A 246 -9.83 16.31 19.42
CA ARG A 246 -10.55 15.40 18.53
C ARG A 246 -10.14 13.94 18.76
N PRO A 247 -10.75 13.24 19.74
CA PRO A 247 -10.51 11.82 19.97
C PRO A 247 -10.73 10.99 18.69
N GLY A 248 -9.79 10.09 18.40
CA GLY A 248 -9.81 9.27 17.17
C GLY A 248 -9.01 9.85 16.00
N PHE A 249 -8.51 11.09 16.09
CA PHE A 249 -7.71 11.69 15.01
C PHE A 249 -6.50 10.83 14.59
N TYR A 250 -5.70 10.35 15.54
CA TYR A 250 -4.56 9.46 15.24
C TYR A 250 -4.99 8.12 14.65
N ARG A 251 -6.15 7.59 15.08
CA ARG A 251 -6.72 6.37 14.49
C ARG A 251 -7.06 6.61 13.01
N ASP A 252 -7.64 7.76 12.67
CA ASP A 252 -7.97 8.12 11.29
C ASP A 252 -6.72 8.32 10.41
N LEU A 253 -5.67 8.97 10.94
CA LEU A 253 -4.37 9.07 10.26
C LEU A 253 -3.78 7.69 9.97
N ARG A 254 -3.73 6.83 10.97
CA ARG A 254 -3.20 5.48 10.82
C ARG A 254 -4.05 4.59 9.91
N ALA A 255 -5.37 4.72 9.97
CA ALA A 255 -6.28 4.02 9.06
C ALA A 255 -6.10 4.49 7.61
N ALA A 256 -5.76 5.76 7.36
CA ALA A 256 -5.39 6.21 6.01
C ALA A 256 -4.08 5.56 5.54
N CYS A 257 -3.13 5.30 6.44
CA CYS A 257 -1.95 4.50 6.12
C CYS A 257 -2.29 3.03 5.81
N GLU A 258 -3.28 2.43 6.50
CA GLU A 258 -3.82 1.09 6.12
C GLU A 258 -4.49 1.12 4.75
N SER A 259 -5.06 2.25 4.34
CA SER A 259 -5.66 2.37 3.01
C SER A 259 -4.64 2.39 1.86
N GLY A 260 -3.37 2.66 2.17
CA GLY A 260 -2.34 2.96 1.18
C GLY A 260 -2.43 4.39 0.60
N TRP A 261 -3.47 5.17 0.94
CA TRP A 261 -3.70 6.53 0.46
C TRP A 261 -3.43 7.58 1.56
N ASP A 262 -2.26 7.54 2.18
CA ASP A 262 -1.78 8.49 3.19
C ASP A 262 -1.02 9.67 2.53
N PHE A 263 -1.55 10.89 2.41
CA PHE A 263 -2.95 11.26 2.62
C PHE A 263 -3.62 11.71 1.32
N SER A 264 -4.94 11.86 1.40
CA SER A 264 -5.81 12.24 0.30
C SER A 264 -7.01 13.01 0.82
N SER A 265 -7.48 13.98 0.03
CA SER A 265 -8.76 14.68 0.17
C SER A 265 -9.94 13.72 0.28
N ARG A 266 -9.79 12.50 -0.29
CA ARG A 266 -10.73 11.38 -0.18
C ARG A 266 -11.17 11.09 1.27
N TRP A 267 -10.27 11.26 2.23
CA TRP A 267 -10.52 10.96 3.64
C TRP A 267 -10.97 12.16 4.47
N LEU A 268 -10.99 13.36 3.87
CA LEU A 268 -11.16 14.62 4.60
C LEU A 268 -12.60 15.10 4.54
N ALA A 269 -13.05 15.81 5.59
CA ALA A 269 -14.31 16.54 5.52
C ALA A 269 -14.15 17.86 4.76
N ASP A 270 -13.05 18.57 5.00
CA ASP A 270 -12.55 19.65 4.17
C ASP A 270 -11.35 19.14 3.34
N PRO A 271 -11.46 19.07 2.00
CA PRO A 271 -10.40 18.60 1.11
C PRO A 271 -9.03 19.28 1.28
N SER A 272 -8.96 20.45 1.92
CA SER A 272 -7.73 21.21 2.11
C SER A 272 -7.16 21.14 3.53
N ASP A 273 -7.84 20.46 4.47
CA ASP A 273 -7.44 20.40 5.88
C ASP A 273 -7.34 18.96 6.39
N LEU A 274 -6.10 18.50 6.57
CA LEU A 274 -5.78 17.18 7.13
C LEU A 274 -6.35 17.01 8.55
N GLY A 275 -6.53 18.09 9.31
CA GLY A 275 -7.16 18.09 10.63
C GLY A 275 -8.59 17.51 10.61
N THR A 276 -9.24 17.49 9.44
CA THR A 276 -10.60 16.96 9.24
C THR A 276 -10.65 15.50 8.79
N ILE A 277 -9.52 14.79 8.77
CA ILE A 277 -9.42 13.39 8.34
C ILE A 277 -10.34 12.46 9.13
N ARG A 278 -11.15 11.64 8.48
CA ARG A 278 -12.21 10.81 9.09
C ARG A 278 -12.28 9.42 8.47
N THR A 279 -11.12 8.82 8.23
CA THR A 279 -10.96 7.56 7.49
C THR A 279 -11.81 6.42 8.06
N THR A 280 -11.90 6.32 9.39
CA THR A 280 -12.64 5.24 10.05
C THR A 280 -14.16 5.43 10.00
N ASP A 281 -14.64 6.61 9.60
CA ASP A 281 -16.06 6.91 9.37
C ASP A 281 -16.46 6.71 7.90
N ILE A 282 -15.61 6.07 7.10
CA ILE A 282 -15.85 5.84 5.68
C ILE A 282 -15.83 4.34 5.39
N TRP A 283 -16.82 3.85 4.65
CA TRP A 283 -16.69 2.61 3.89
C TRP A 283 -16.03 2.93 2.55
N PRO A 284 -14.81 2.44 2.29
CA PRO A 284 -14.10 2.68 1.05
C PRO A 284 -14.58 1.74 -0.05
N VAL A 285 -14.79 2.27 -1.26
CA VAL A 285 -15.26 1.47 -2.39
C VAL A 285 -14.22 0.46 -2.88
N ASP A 286 -12.94 0.83 -2.84
CA ASP A 286 -11.81 -0.04 -3.21
C ASP A 286 -11.64 -1.22 -2.26
N LEU A 287 -11.66 -1.01 -0.94
CA LEU A 287 -11.56 -2.11 0.03
C LEU A 287 -12.69 -3.13 -0.16
N ASN A 288 -13.92 -2.66 -0.33
CA ASN A 288 -15.05 -3.56 -0.52
C ASN A 288 -15.00 -4.25 -1.90
N ALA A 289 -14.50 -3.57 -2.94
CA ALA A 289 -14.24 -4.21 -4.23
C ALA A 289 -13.13 -5.27 -4.14
N LEU A 290 -12.06 -5.04 -3.38
CA LEU A 290 -10.99 -6.01 -3.15
C LEU A 290 -11.50 -7.25 -2.42
N LEU A 291 -12.34 -7.07 -1.39
CA LEU A 291 -12.95 -8.19 -0.67
C LEU A 291 -13.91 -9.00 -1.56
N LEU A 292 -14.54 -8.38 -2.56
CA LEU A 292 -15.32 -9.14 -3.55
C LEU A 292 -14.42 -10.06 -4.37
N GLY A 293 -13.27 -9.56 -4.82
CA GLY A 293 -12.26 -10.38 -5.51
C GLY A 293 -11.79 -11.54 -4.63
N HIS A 294 -11.51 -11.24 -3.36
CA HIS A 294 -11.10 -12.24 -2.37
C HIS A 294 -12.17 -13.33 -2.18
N GLU A 295 -13.42 -12.95 -1.93
CA GLU A 295 -14.54 -13.89 -1.74
C GLU A 295 -14.81 -14.74 -2.99
N THR A 296 -14.63 -14.15 -4.18
CA THR A 296 -14.76 -14.87 -5.45
C THR A 296 -13.68 -15.94 -5.60
N LEU A 297 -12.43 -15.61 -5.26
CA LEU A 297 -11.33 -16.60 -5.29
C LEU A 297 -11.53 -17.68 -4.22
N LEU A 298 -11.96 -17.31 -3.01
CA LEU A 298 -12.27 -18.26 -1.94
C LEU A 298 -13.37 -19.22 -2.33
N ALA A 299 -14.44 -18.75 -2.98
CA ALA A 299 -15.50 -19.62 -3.49
C ALA A 299 -14.96 -20.65 -4.50
N ARG A 300 -14.07 -20.22 -5.42
CA ARG A 300 -13.40 -21.10 -6.39
C ARG A 300 -12.46 -22.11 -5.72
N ALA A 301 -11.59 -21.65 -4.83
CA ALA A 301 -10.64 -22.51 -4.11
C ALA A 301 -11.37 -23.52 -3.20
N ALA A 302 -12.41 -23.07 -2.49
CA ALA A 302 -13.25 -23.94 -1.68
C ALA A 302 -14.00 -24.97 -2.54
N ALA A 303 -14.51 -24.62 -3.71
CA ALA A 303 -15.16 -25.61 -4.59
C ALA A 303 -14.23 -26.77 -4.97
N LEU A 304 -12.92 -26.52 -5.06
CA LEU A 304 -11.91 -27.53 -5.40
C LEU A 304 -11.42 -28.35 -4.19
N HIS A 305 -11.30 -27.72 -3.01
CA HIS A 305 -10.57 -28.32 -1.88
C HIS A 305 -11.36 -28.36 -0.57
N ALA A 306 -12.50 -27.68 -0.49
CA ALA A 306 -13.37 -27.59 0.66
C ALA A 306 -14.85 -27.30 0.27
N PRO A 307 -15.50 -28.20 -0.48
CA PRO A 307 -16.77 -27.91 -1.15
C PRO A 307 -17.89 -27.49 -0.19
N GLU A 308 -17.84 -27.91 1.07
CA GLU A 308 -18.78 -27.55 2.12
C GLU A 308 -18.77 -26.06 2.48
N ARG A 309 -17.70 -25.33 2.15
CA ARG A 309 -17.55 -23.88 2.40
C ARG A 309 -17.81 -23.02 1.16
N ALA A 310 -17.83 -23.62 -0.03
CA ALA A 310 -17.89 -22.89 -1.30
C ALA A 310 -19.15 -22.04 -1.45
N GLU A 311 -20.31 -22.57 -1.06
CA GLU A 311 -21.59 -21.85 -1.14
C GLU A 311 -21.61 -20.61 -0.23
N GLY A 312 -20.99 -20.68 0.96
CA GLY A 312 -20.89 -19.56 1.89
C GLY A 312 -20.09 -18.39 1.30
N TYR A 313 -18.92 -18.68 0.71
CA TYR A 313 -18.11 -17.66 0.05
C TYR A 313 -18.78 -17.10 -1.22
N ALA A 314 -19.47 -17.94 -2.00
CA ALA A 314 -20.22 -17.49 -3.17
C ALA A 314 -21.37 -16.54 -2.78
N ALA A 315 -22.10 -16.84 -1.70
CA ALA A 315 -23.14 -15.98 -1.17
C ALA A 315 -22.57 -14.64 -0.65
N ALA A 316 -21.43 -14.68 0.05
CA ALA A 316 -20.74 -13.47 0.49
C ALA A 316 -20.33 -12.57 -0.69
N ALA A 317 -19.71 -13.14 -1.72
CA ALA A 317 -19.33 -12.42 -2.95
C ALA A 317 -20.56 -11.79 -3.62
N GLN A 318 -21.66 -12.53 -3.76
CA GLN A 318 -22.91 -12.00 -4.35
C GLN A 318 -23.49 -10.84 -3.54
N ALA A 319 -23.55 -10.99 -2.21
CA ALA A 319 -24.04 -9.95 -1.31
C ALA A 319 -23.17 -8.68 -1.39
N ARG A 320 -21.84 -8.85 -1.43
CA ARG A 320 -20.90 -7.73 -1.55
C ARG A 320 -20.98 -7.04 -2.90
N ALA A 321 -21.08 -7.78 -4.00
CA ALA A 321 -21.28 -7.21 -5.32
C ALA A 321 -22.58 -6.38 -5.40
N ALA A 322 -23.67 -6.87 -4.82
CA ALA A 322 -24.91 -6.11 -4.71
C ALA A 322 -24.73 -4.83 -3.87
N ALA A 323 -24.11 -4.95 -2.70
CA ALA A 323 -23.85 -3.80 -1.84
C ALA A 323 -22.95 -2.75 -2.52
N ILE A 324 -21.96 -3.15 -3.31
CA ILE A 324 -21.11 -2.23 -4.11
C ILE A 324 -21.98 -1.47 -5.12
N ARG A 325 -22.79 -2.19 -5.91
CA ARG A 325 -23.65 -1.58 -6.94
C ARG A 325 -24.66 -0.60 -6.36
N ASP A 326 -25.19 -0.86 -5.17
CA ASP A 326 -26.29 -0.08 -4.62
C ASP A 326 -25.81 1.01 -3.66
N ARG A 327 -24.82 0.72 -2.82
CA ARG A 327 -24.46 1.60 -1.70
C ARG A 327 -23.36 2.59 -2.04
N PHE A 328 -22.52 2.31 -3.04
CA PHE A 328 -21.40 3.16 -3.44
C PHE A 328 -21.67 3.91 -4.75
N TRP A 329 -22.77 3.59 -5.44
CA TRP A 329 -23.12 4.22 -6.71
C TRP A 329 -23.82 5.57 -6.50
N ASN A 330 -23.26 6.63 -7.08
CA ASN A 330 -23.89 7.94 -7.15
C ASN A 330 -24.58 8.10 -8.50
N ALA A 331 -25.92 8.03 -8.51
CA ALA A 331 -26.69 8.16 -9.75
C ALA A 331 -26.63 9.56 -10.37
N GLN A 332 -26.40 10.60 -9.55
CA GLN A 332 -26.31 11.99 -10.01
C GLN A 332 -24.98 12.27 -10.71
N THR A 333 -23.87 11.75 -10.19
CA THR A 333 -22.57 11.88 -10.85
C THR A 333 -22.31 10.78 -11.87
N GLY A 334 -23.03 9.67 -11.81
CA GLY A 334 -22.80 8.49 -12.66
C GLY A 334 -21.48 7.78 -12.34
N PHE A 335 -21.07 7.74 -11.07
CA PHE A 335 -19.76 7.22 -10.65
C PHE A 335 -19.84 6.51 -9.30
N PHE A 336 -18.86 5.67 -8.99
CA PHE A 336 -18.71 5.06 -7.67
C PHE A 336 -17.92 5.96 -6.72
N HIS A 337 -18.46 6.18 -5.52
CA HIS A 337 -17.86 6.99 -4.45
C HIS A 337 -17.77 6.18 -3.18
N ASP A 338 -16.94 6.63 -2.24
CA ASP A 338 -16.97 6.10 -0.88
C ASP A 338 -18.26 6.50 -0.16
N ARG A 339 -18.60 5.80 0.92
CA ARG A 339 -19.82 6.07 1.69
C ARG A 339 -19.48 6.43 3.12
N LEU A 340 -20.10 7.50 3.64
CA LEU A 340 -20.00 7.85 5.05
C LEU A 340 -20.78 6.84 5.90
N ILE A 341 -20.15 6.33 6.95
CA ILE A 341 -20.74 5.40 7.90
C ILE A 341 -21.70 6.17 8.80
N GLY A 342 -22.90 5.61 9.02
CA GLY A 342 -23.94 6.23 9.86
C GLY A 342 -24.67 7.41 9.21
N ALA A 343 -24.16 7.96 8.09
CA ALA A 343 -24.87 8.91 7.25
C ALA A 343 -25.42 8.22 5.99
N ASP A 344 -26.59 8.65 5.53
CA ASP A 344 -27.13 8.21 4.23
C ASP A 344 -26.55 9.06 3.09
N ALA A 345 -25.21 9.14 3.03
CA ALA A 345 -24.49 10.02 2.11
C ALA A 345 -23.22 9.38 1.55
N LEU A 346 -22.98 9.61 0.27
CA LEU A 346 -21.71 9.35 -0.38
C LEU A 346 -20.73 10.51 -0.13
N THR A 347 -19.44 10.23 -0.15
CA THR A 347 -18.43 11.29 -0.19
C THR A 347 -18.53 12.05 -1.52
N PRO A 348 -18.15 13.33 -1.58
CA PRO A 348 -18.26 14.12 -2.81
C PRO A 348 -17.08 13.95 -3.77
N VAL A 349 -16.06 13.16 -3.37
CA VAL A 349 -14.76 13.10 -4.05
C VAL A 349 -14.79 12.07 -5.18
N VAL A 350 -14.54 12.52 -6.41
CA VAL A 350 -14.28 11.61 -7.53
C VAL A 350 -12.81 11.18 -7.47
N SER A 351 -12.58 9.92 -7.14
CA SER A 351 -11.25 9.32 -7.07
C SER A 351 -11.12 8.11 -7.99
N ALA A 352 -9.90 7.74 -8.36
CA ALA A 352 -9.65 6.54 -9.14
C ALA A 352 -10.07 5.24 -8.42
N ALA A 353 -10.33 5.29 -7.11
CA ALA A 353 -10.88 4.16 -6.36
C ALA A 353 -12.26 3.71 -6.90
N GLY A 354 -13.04 4.64 -7.48
CA GLY A 354 -14.32 4.34 -8.13
C GLY A 354 -14.21 3.41 -9.36
N LEU A 355 -12.99 3.07 -9.79
CA LEU A 355 -12.73 2.11 -10.88
C LEU A 355 -12.44 0.69 -10.38
N PHE A 356 -12.21 0.48 -9.08
CA PHE A 356 -12.04 -0.87 -8.51
C PHE A 356 -13.28 -1.77 -8.72
N PRO A 357 -14.53 -1.28 -8.61
CA PRO A 357 -15.72 -2.07 -8.94
C PRO A 357 -15.75 -2.59 -10.38
N LEU A 358 -15.11 -1.89 -11.33
CA LEU A 358 -14.97 -2.38 -12.70
C LEU A 358 -13.90 -3.48 -12.78
N TRP A 359 -12.79 -3.34 -12.07
CA TRP A 359 -11.75 -4.37 -12.07
C TRP A 359 -12.22 -5.68 -11.45
N THR A 360 -12.91 -5.64 -10.31
CA THR A 360 -13.39 -6.85 -9.63
C THR A 360 -14.74 -7.35 -10.16
N GLY A 361 -15.33 -6.66 -11.14
CA GLY A 361 -16.54 -7.10 -11.84
C GLY A 361 -17.84 -6.89 -11.06
N ALA A 362 -17.87 -5.97 -10.11
CA ALA A 362 -19.06 -5.65 -9.33
C ALA A 362 -20.09 -4.85 -10.15
N ALA A 363 -19.63 -3.93 -11.00
CA ALA A 363 -20.47 -2.97 -11.71
C ALA A 363 -21.42 -3.64 -12.72
N SER A 364 -22.59 -3.03 -12.96
CA SER A 364 -23.36 -3.37 -14.17
C SER A 364 -22.68 -2.81 -15.44
N PRO A 365 -22.99 -3.32 -16.64
CA PRO A 365 -22.50 -2.72 -17.89
C PRO A 365 -22.81 -1.22 -18.02
N GLU A 366 -23.98 -0.77 -17.58
CA GLU A 366 -24.41 0.64 -17.60
C GLU A 366 -23.61 1.47 -16.60
N GLN A 367 -23.41 0.96 -15.38
CA GLN A 367 -22.57 1.61 -14.38
C GLN A 367 -21.13 1.72 -14.86
N ALA A 368 -20.59 0.68 -15.49
CA ALA A 368 -19.24 0.69 -16.05
C ALA A 368 -19.10 1.70 -17.19
N ALA A 369 -20.09 1.79 -18.09
CA ALA A 369 -20.09 2.78 -19.17
C ALA A 369 -20.17 4.22 -18.64
N SER A 370 -21.04 4.47 -17.66
CA SER A 370 -21.13 5.78 -17.01
C SER A 370 -19.85 6.12 -16.25
N ALA A 371 -19.27 5.16 -15.52
CA ALA A 371 -18.04 5.38 -14.78
C ALA A 371 -16.84 5.64 -15.70
N ALA A 372 -16.77 4.95 -16.85
CA ALA A 372 -15.77 5.21 -17.89
C ALA A 372 -15.87 6.64 -18.42
N ALA A 373 -17.08 7.13 -18.70
CA ALA A 373 -17.29 8.50 -19.17
C ALA A 373 -16.87 9.56 -18.13
N VAL A 374 -17.15 9.32 -16.83
CA VAL A 374 -16.71 10.21 -15.75
C VAL A 374 -15.20 10.18 -15.59
N ALA A 375 -14.58 9.00 -15.65
CA ALA A 375 -13.12 8.87 -15.57
C ALA A 375 -12.44 9.59 -16.74
N GLU A 376 -12.94 9.47 -17.97
CA GLU A 376 -12.44 10.20 -19.13
C GLU A 376 -12.60 11.72 -18.96
N ALA A 377 -13.74 12.18 -18.42
CA ALA A 377 -14.02 13.61 -18.28
C ALA A 377 -13.29 14.29 -17.12
N ARG A 378 -13.06 13.59 -16.00
CA ARG A 378 -12.56 14.20 -14.74
C ARG A 378 -11.19 13.71 -14.30
N LEU A 379 -10.81 12.47 -14.63
CA LEU A 379 -9.58 11.85 -14.11
C LEU A 379 -8.52 11.65 -15.18
N LEU A 380 -8.89 11.46 -16.45
CA LEU A 380 -7.94 11.32 -17.54
C LEU A 380 -7.23 12.65 -17.81
N ALA A 381 -5.95 12.70 -17.50
CA ALA A 381 -5.07 13.83 -17.73
C ALA A 381 -4.11 13.54 -18.91
N PRO A 382 -3.40 14.55 -19.45
CA PRO A 382 -2.50 14.37 -20.61
C PRO A 382 -1.46 13.25 -20.45
N ASP A 383 -1.02 13.01 -19.22
CA ASP A 383 0.13 12.14 -18.92
C ASP A 383 -0.25 10.91 -18.06
N GLY A 384 -1.54 10.62 -17.91
CA GLY A 384 -2.05 9.46 -17.17
C GLY A 384 -3.40 9.72 -16.52
N LEU A 385 -3.77 8.91 -15.54
CA LEU A 385 -4.97 9.08 -14.73
C LEU A 385 -4.63 9.72 -13.38
N LEU A 386 -5.39 10.74 -13.00
CA LEU A 386 -5.32 11.38 -11.69
C LEU A 386 -5.81 10.47 -10.56
N SER A 387 -5.25 10.66 -9.36
CA SER A 387 -5.75 10.01 -8.13
C SER A 387 -7.14 10.51 -7.75
N THR A 388 -7.30 11.84 -7.75
CA THR A 388 -8.55 12.58 -7.60
C THR A 388 -8.49 13.82 -8.49
N ASP A 389 -9.62 14.48 -8.70
CA ASP A 389 -9.66 15.76 -9.41
C ASP A 389 -9.51 16.99 -8.49
N LEU A 390 -9.11 16.79 -7.23
CA LEU A 390 -8.91 17.83 -6.23
C LEU A 390 -7.43 18.11 -6.00
N ARG A 391 -7.06 19.39 -5.85
CA ARG A 391 -5.69 19.82 -5.49
C ARG A 391 -5.64 20.20 -4.01
N SER A 392 -5.34 19.24 -3.16
CA SER A 392 -5.28 19.42 -1.70
C SER A 392 -3.87 19.75 -1.17
N GLY A 393 -2.83 19.48 -1.97
CA GLY A 393 -1.43 19.45 -1.51
C GLY A 393 -1.00 18.09 -0.95
N GLN A 394 -1.92 17.15 -0.76
CA GLN A 394 -1.62 15.77 -0.38
C GLN A 394 -1.17 14.93 -1.57
N GLN A 395 -0.48 13.82 -1.31
CA GLN A 395 0.16 13.05 -2.38
C GLN A 395 -0.79 12.15 -3.19
N TRP A 396 -1.90 11.71 -2.60
CA TRP A 396 -2.90 10.88 -3.27
C TRP A 396 -4.06 11.72 -3.83
N ASP A 397 -3.71 12.82 -4.49
CA ASP A 397 -4.61 13.81 -5.08
C ASP A 397 -4.00 14.40 -6.37
N SER A 398 -4.74 15.26 -7.07
CA SER A 398 -4.22 16.03 -8.20
C SER A 398 -3.00 16.87 -7.76
N PRO A 399 -1.89 16.89 -8.54
CA PRO A 399 -1.78 16.43 -9.92
C PRO A 399 -1.21 15.01 -10.08
N ASN A 400 -1.12 14.23 -9.01
CA ASN A 400 -0.40 12.96 -9.03
C ASN A 400 -1.24 11.82 -9.61
N GLY A 401 -0.58 10.98 -10.40
CA GLY A 401 -1.02 9.66 -10.81
C GLY A 401 -0.05 8.58 -10.31
N TRP A 402 -0.62 7.44 -9.92
CA TRP A 402 0.09 6.32 -9.30
C TRP A 402 -0.10 5.05 -10.12
N ALA A 403 0.99 4.28 -10.29
CA ALA A 403 1.02 3.04 -11.08
C ALA A 403 -0.15 2.08 -10.77
N PRO A 404 -0.46 1.75 -9.49
CA PRO A 404 -1.60 0.90 -9.12
C PRO A 404 -2.92 1.35 -9.74
N LEU A 405 -3.19 2.66 -9.69
CA LEU A 405 -4.47 3.24 -10.11
C LEU A 405 -4.62 3.21 -11.63
N GLN A 406 -3.51 3.41 -12.36
CA GLN A 406 -3.49 3.24 -13.81
C GLN A 406 -3.84 1.81 -14.18
N TRP A 407 -3.20 0.84 -13.53
CA TRP A 407 -3.38 -0.57 -13.82
C TRP A 407 -4.81 -1.02 -13.53
N VAL A 408 -5.34 -0.70 -12.34
CA VAL A 408 -6.72 -1.04 -11.97
C VAL A 408 -7.72 -0.43 -12.94
N ALA A 409 -7.53 0.84 -13.33
CA ALA A 409 -8.39 1.49 -14.32
C ALA A 409 -8.35 0.79 -15.68
N VAL A 410 -7.16 0.50 -16.20
CA VAL A 410 -6.97 -0.18 -17.49
C VAL A 410 -7.63 -1.56 -17.47
N GLN A 411 -7.38 -2.38 -16.45
CA GLN A 411 -7.95 -3.72 -16.36
C GLN A 411 -9.47 -3.69 -16.15
N GLY A 412 -9.97 -2.80 -15.30
CA GLY A 412 -11.41 -2.62 -15.09
C GLY A 412 -12.15 -2.19 -16.36
N LEU A 413 -11.61 -1.21 -17.09
CA LEU A 413 -12.18 -0.77 -18.35
C LEU A 413 -12.17 -1.89 -19.40
N ARG A 414 -11.07 -2.64 -19.50
CA ARG A 414 -10.97 -3.81 -20.41
C ARG A 414 -12.01 -4.87 -20.10
N ARG A 415 -12.24 -5.17 -18.82
CA ARG A 415 -13.25 -6.15 -18.39
C ARG A 415 -14.64 -5.84 -18.94
N TYR A 416 -14.98 -4.56 -19.10
CA TYR A 416 -16.27 -4.10 -19.59
C TYR A 416 -16.26 -3.65 -21.06
N GLY A 417 -15.23 -3.97 -21.82
CA GLY A 417 -15.15 -3.67 -23.25
C GLY A 417 -14.80 -2.22 -23.61
N HIS A 418 -14.42 -1.38 -22.62
CA HIS A 418 -14.00 0.01 -22.83
C HIS A 418 -12.53 0.10 -23.27
N HIS A 419 -12.17 -0.66 -24.30
CA HIS A 419 -10.79 -0.85 -24.74
C HIS A 419 -10.13 0.44 -25.25
N ALA A 420 -10.89 1.37 -25.82
CA ALA A 420 -10.35 2.63 -26.33
C ALA A 420 -9.80 3.51 -25.19
N LEU A 421 -10.62 3.76 -24.15
CA LEU A 421 -10.20 4.52 -22.98
C LEU A 421 -9.08 3.81 -22.21
N ALA A 422 -9.18 2.49 -22.05
CA ALA A 422 -8.12 1.69 -21.42
C ALA A 422 -6.79 1.81 -22.18
N GLY A 423 -6.83 1.73 -23.52
CA GLY A 423 -5.66 1.90 -24.38
C GLY A 423 -5.07 3.30 -24.30
N GLU A 424 -5.91 4.33 -24.15
CA GLU A 424 -5.46 5.72 -24.02
C GLU A 424 -4.78 5.97 -22.66
N ILE A 425 -5.35 5.51 -21.55
CA ILE A 425 -4.71 5.58 -20.22
C ILE A 425 -3.36 4.86 -20.26
N ARG A 426 -3.34 3.63 -20.79
CA ARG A 426 -2.13 2.83 -20.94
C ARG A 426 -1.05 3.59 -21.73
N ARG A 427 -1.40 4.10 -22.91
CA ARG A 427 -0.48 4.80 -23.80
C ARG A 427 0.08 6.07 -23.15
N ARG A 428 -0.76 6.87 -22.49
CA ARG A 428 -0.32 8.09 -21.78
C ARG A 428 0.63 7.75 -20.64
N TRP A 429 0.26 6.78 -19.80
CA TRP A 429 1.10 6.34 -18.68
C TRP A 429 2.47 5.83 -19.12
N LEU A 430 2.52 4.91 -20.09
CA LEU A 430 3.78 4.38 -20.60
C LEU A 430 4.67 5.50 -21.17
N ALA A 431 4.09 6.42 -21.95
CA ALA A 431 4.84 7.55 -22.49
C ALA A 431 5.38 8.49 -21.41
N THR A 432 4.68 8.64 -20.29
CA THR A 432 5.12 9.43 -19.14
C THR A 432 6.28 8.75 -18.42
N CYS A 433 6.16 7.46 -18.12
CA CYS A 433 7.26 6.68 -17.55
C CYS A 433 8.52 6.72 -18.44
N GLU A 434 8.36 6.53 -19.75
CA GLU A 434 9.48 6.58 -20.71
C GLU A 434 10.09 7.99 -20.84
N ALA A 435 9.31 9.05 -20.66
CA ALA A 435 9.83 10.41 -20.66
C ALA A 435 10.72 10.67 -19.44
N VAL A 436 10.21 10.36 -18.24
CA VAL A 436 10.97 10.50 -16.99
C VAL A 436 12.20 9.59 -16.99
N PHE A 437 12.07 8.36 -17.48
CA PHE A 437 13.20 7.44 -17.60
C PHE A 437 14.29 7.98 -18.53
N ARG A 438 13.94 8.57 -19.68
CA ARG A 438 14.93 9.16 -20.59
C ARG A 438 15.66 10.36 -19.98
N GLU A 439 14.99 11.14 -19.14
CA GLU A 439 15.57 12.31 -18.50
C GLU A 439 16.43 11.95 -17.30
N THR A 440 16.00 10.99 -16.49
CA THR A 440 16.58 10.73 -15.16
C THR A 440 17.34 9.39 -15.08
N GLY A 441 17.13 8.49 -16.05
CA GLY A 441 17.57 7.11 -16.01
C GLY A 441 16.79 6.25 -15.00
N LYS A 442 15.68 6.72 -14.42
CA LYS A 442 14.99 6.05 -13.31
C LYS A 442 13.47 6.02 -13.50
N PHE A 443 12.85 5.06 -12.82
CA PHE A 443 11.42 5.07 -12.53
C PHE A 443 11.20 5.57 -11.11
N VAL A 444 10.10 6.29 -10.90
CA VAL A 444 9.76 6.91 -9.61
C VAL A 444 8.44 6.36 -9.03
N GLU A 445 8.21 6.66 -7.75
CA GLU A 445 7.03 6.28 -6.97
C GLU A 445 5.71 6.77 -7.60
N LYS A 446 5.65 8.05 -7.97
CA LYS A 446 4.44 8.74 -8.47
C LYS A 446 4.81 9.81 -9.49
N TYR A 447 3.86 10.16 -10.36
CA TYR A 447 4.09 11.06 -11.50
C TYR A 447 3.09 12.20 -11.50
N ASN A 448 3.53 13.41 -11.86
CA ASN A 448 2.59 14.49 -12.19
C ASN A 448 1.96 14.17 -13.56
N VAL A 449 0.67 13.85 -13.57
CA VAL A 449 -0.03 13.46 -14.80
C VAL A 449 -0.69 14.64 -15.54
N LEU A 450 -0.58 15.86 -14.99
CA LEU A 450 -0.97 17.08 -15.70
C LEU A 450 0.18 17.68 -16.52
N ASP A 451 1.42 17.51 -16.05
CA ASP A 451 2.64 17.94 -16.73
C ASP A 451 3.82 17.03 -16.36
N ARG A 452 4.17 16.12 -17.27
CA ARG A 452 5.29 15.17 -17.12
C ARG A 452 6.67 15.80 -16.92
N ASN A 453 6.84 17.11 -17.21
CA ASN A 453 8.11 17.80 -17.01
C ASN A 453 8.28 18.28 -15.56
N GLN A 454 7.25 18.14 -14.73
CA GLN A 454 7.32 18.42 -13.31
C GLN A 454 7.32 17.12 -12.51
N PRO A 455 8.13 17.00 -11.45
CA PRO A 455 8.09 15.83 -10.60
C PRO A 455 6.72 15.72 -9.90
N GLY A 456 6.29 14.48 -9.64
CA GLY A 456 5.24 14.23 -8.65
C GLY A 456 5.69 14.70 -7.26
N GLY A 457 4.76 15.09 -6.40
CA GLY A 457 5.09 15.69 -5.10
C GLY A 457 4.00 15.57 -4.05
N GLY A 458 4.05 16.44 -3.04
CA GLY A 458 3.07 16.47 -1.94
C GLY A 458 3.24 15.33 -0.93
N GLY A 459 2.50 15.42 0.18
CA GLY A 459 2.60 14.50 1.32
C GLY A 459 3.77 14.82 2.26
N GLU A 460 4.13 13.85 3.09
CA GLU A 460 5.04 14.05 4.23
C GLU A 460 6.52 13.76 3.94
N TYR A 461 6.85 13.23 2.75
CA TYR A 461 8.22 12.84 2.40
C TYR A 461 8.53 13.09 0.91
N ALA A 462 9.83 13.14 0.60
CA ALA A 462 10.33 13.39 -0.76
C ALA A 462 10.04 12.22 -1.71
N LEU A 463 9.93 12.50 -3.02
CA LEU A 463 9.73 11.49 -4.06
C LEU A 463 10.78 10.37 -3.99
N GLN A 464 10.34 9.11 -4.06
CA GLN A 464 11.23 7.94 -4.01
C GLN A 464 11.60 7.38 -5.39
N ASP A 465 12.84 6.95 -5.52
CA ASP A 465 13.40 6.27 -6.70
C ASP A 465 13.21 4.75 -6.60
N GLY A 466 12.95 4.10 -7.73
CA GLY A 466 12.88 2.63 -7.78
C GLY A 466 12.00 2.16 -8.94
N PHE A 467 10.67 2.10 -8.83
CA PHE A 467 9.88 1.86 -7.62
C PHE A 467 9.04 0.61 -7.92
N GLY A 468 9.02 -0.37 -7.02
CA GLY A 468 8.54 -1.74 -7.29
C GLY A 468 7.25 -1.83 -8.11
N TRP A 469 6.20 -1.10 -7.71
CA TRP A 469 4.92 -1.12 -8.42
C TRP A 469 4.95 -0.49 -9.82
N THR A 470 5.82 0.47 -10.07
CA THR A 470 5.87 1.26 -11.31
C THR A 470 6.56 0.39 -12.33
N ASN A 471 7.62 -0.27 -11.89
CA ASN A 471 8.38 -1.24 -12.64
C ASN A 471 7.47 -2.38 -13.08
N GLY A 472 6.71 -2.96 -12.15
CA GLY A 472 5.84 -4.09 -12.47
C GLY A 472 4.63 -3.71 -13.33
N VAL A 473 3.96 -2.60 -13.03
CA VAL A 473 2.86 -2.08 -13.87
C VAL A 473 3.34 -1.71 -15.26
N TYR A 474 4.51 -1.08 -15.39
CA TYR A 474 5.08 -0.74 -16.70
C TYR A 474 5.29 -2.00 -17.55
N LEU A 475 5.93 -3.04 -16.97
CA LEU A 475 6.19 -4.29 -17.70
C LEU A 475 4.90 -5.03 -18.07
N ASP A 476 3.89 -5.04 -17.21
CA ASP A 476 2.61 -5.68 -17.51
C ASP A 476 1.83 -4.93 -18.59
N LEU A 477 1.77 -3.59 -18.51
CA LEU A 477 1.08 -2.76 -19.51
C LEU A 477 1.81 -2.69 -20.86
N LEU A 478 3.10 -3.03 -20.91
CA LEU A 478 3.88 -3.08 -22.13
C LEU A 478 3.54 -4.30 -22.99
N GLN A 479 3.13 -5.41 -22.38
CA GLN A 479 2.83 -6.69 -23.05
C GLN A 479 1.31 -6.89 -23.15
N ASP A 480 0.70 -6.34 -24.20
CA ASP A 480 -0.68 -6.68 -24.60
C ASP A 480 -0.75 -8.03 -25.32
#